data_AF-A0AAU7Q4M4-F1
#
_entry.id   AF-A0AAU7Q4M4-F1
#
_cell.length_a   1.000
_cell.length_b   1.000
_cell.length_c   1.000
_cell.angle_alpha   90.00
_cell.angle_beta   90.00
_cell.angle_gamma   90.00
#
_symmetry.space_group_name_H-M   'P 1'
#
loop_
_entity.id
_entity.type
_entity.pdbx_description
1 polymer ?
#
loop_
_entity_poly.entity_id
_entity_poly.type
_entity_poly.pdbx_seq_one_letter_code
_entity_poly.pdbx_strand_id
1 'polypeptide(L)'
;MSKTGNALSVRRGRPRVVEYEDRRKAIVQGAYSAFLELGFAQTTTAEVARRARVSKRAIYEVFANKMELFATVIKEYRYLFMDLPRPEDEILTLEETLFRIFRLDISENEALEREAILKLMTRESGFFS
;
A
#
# COMPACT_ATOMS: atom_id res chain seq x y z
N MET A 1 26.13 56.00 -3.53
CA MET A 1 26.64 55.34 -2.31
C MET A 1 25.55 54.38 -1.85
N SER A 2 25.61 53.11 -2.27
CA SER A 2 26.07 51.96 -1.44
C SER A 2 24.95 51.45 -0.52
N LYS A 3 24.50 50.19 -0.45
CA LYS A 3 24.80 48.85 -1.01
C LYS A 3 23.52 48.01 -0.75
N THR A 4 23.00 47.23 -1.71
CA THR A 4 23.13 45.76 -1.81
C THR A 4 22.67 44.97 -0.57
N GLY A 5 21.61 44.17 -0.76
CA GLY A 5 21.15 43.14 0.16
C GLY A 5 20.29 42.11 -0.57
N ASN A 6 20.94 41.31 -1.43
CA ASN A 6 20.38 40.22 -2.22
C ASN A 6 19.71 39.17 -1.31
N ALA A 7 18.38 39.10 -1.33
CA ALA A 7 17.65 38.01 -0.69
C ALA A 7 17.77 36.75 -1.57
N LEU A 8 18.66 35.85 -1.15
CA LEU A 8 18.84 34.54 -1.74
C LEU A 8 17.51 33.78 -1.80
N SER A 9 16.96 33.64 -3.00
CA SER A 9 15.86 32.71 -3.28
C SER A 9 16.40 31.28 -3.16
N VAL A 10 16.32 30.72 -1.96
CA VAL A 10 16.57 29.29 -1.74
C VAL A 10 15.53 28.52 -2.56
N ARG A 11 16.01 27.74 -3.53
CA ARG A 11 15.19 26.87 -4.38
C ARG A 11 14.31 25.99 -3.49
N ARG A 12 13.00 26.24 -3.51
CA ARG A 12 11.97 25.41 -2.88
C ARG A 12 11.97 24.03 -3.55
N GLY A 13 12.70 23.08 -2.99
CA GLY A 13 12.47 21.65 -3.25
C GLY A 13 11.27 21.17 -2.43
N ARG A 14 10.43 20.28 -2.98
CA ARG A 14 9.45 19.53 -2.16
C ARG A 14 10.20 18.80 -1.05
N PRO A 15 9.71 18.77 0.21
CA PRO A 15 10.41 18.08 1.28
C PRO A 15 10.67 16.62 0.91
N ARG A 16 11.91 16.15 1.08
CA ARG A 16 12.36 14.79 0.73
C ARG A 16 11.47 13.68 1.32
N VAL A 17 10.87 13.94 2.49
CA VAL A 17 9.93 13.02 3.16
C VAL A 17 8.65 12.83 2.34
N VAL A 18 8.06 13.91 1.81
CA VAL A 18 6.84 13.82 0.98
C VAL A 18 7.13 13.05 -0.30
N GLU A 19 8.31 13.27 -0.90
CA GLU A 19 8.72 12.52 -2.10
C GLU A 19 8.93 11.03 -1.81
N TYR A 20 9.47 10.68 -0.63
CA TYR A 20 9.63 9.29 -0.21
C TYR A 20 8.27 8.60 -0.01
N GLU A 21 7.33 9.25 0.67
CA GLU A 21 5.99 8.68 0.90
C GLU A 21 5.19 8.52 -0.39
N ASP A 22 5.23 9.51 -1.29
CA ASP A 22 4.58 9.42 -2.60
C ASP A 22 5.13 8.24 -3.41
N ARG A 23 6.45 8.04 -3.38
CA ARG A 23 7.14 6.93 -4.05
C ARG A 23 6.77 5.59 -3.43
N ARG A 24 6.79 5.50 -2.10
CA ARG A 24 6.39 4.29 -1.36
C ARG A 24 4.97 3.88 -1.72
N LYS A 25 4.02 4.82 -1.70
CA LYS A 25 2.61 4.59 -2.10
C LYS A 25 2.51 4.08 -3.54
N ALA A 26 3.20 4.72 -4.49
CA ALA A 26 3.19 4.28 -5.88
C ALA A 26 3.71 2.85 -6.05
N ILE A 27 4.78 2.48 -5.33
CA ILE A 27 5.33 1.12 -5.34
C ILE A 27 4.33 0.12 -4.78
N VAL A 28 3.69 0.41 -3.63
CA VAL A 28 2.71 -0.49 -3.01
C VAL A 28 1.49 -0.68 -3.93
N GLN A 29 0.97 0.40 -4.54
CA GLN A 29 -0.13 0.30 -5.49
C GLN A 29 0.23 -0.53 -6.73
N GLY A 30 1.40 -0.28 -7.32
CA GLY A 30 1.88 -1.06 -8.47
C GLY A 30 2.09 -2.54 -8.12
N ALA A 31 2.58 -2.82 -6.90
CA ALA A 31 2.77 -4.17 -6.40
C ALA A 31 1.44 -4.88 -6.14
N TYR A 32 0.47 -4.21 -5.53
CA TYR A 32 -0.89 -4.72 -5.32
C TYR A 32 -1.51 -5.18 -6.63
N SER A 33 -1.52 -4.33 -7.66
CA SER A 33 -2.05 -4.71 -8.96
C SER A 33 -1.29 -5.89 -9.59
N ALA A 34 0.05 -5.91 -9.49
CA ALA A 34 0.85 -7.01 -10.02
C ALA A 34 0.57 -8.33 -9.32
N PHE A 35 0.48 -8.33 -7.99
CA PHE A 35 0.23 -9.53 -7.21
C PHE A 35 -1.19 -10.07 -7.42
N LEU A 36 -2.20 -9.21 -7.53
CA LEU A 36 -3.55 -9.65 -7.86
C LEU A 36 -3.61 -10.36 -9.21
N GLU A 37 -2.95 -9.80 -10.22
CA GLU A 37 -3.00 -10.32 -11.59
C GLU A 37 -2.11 -11.57 -11.78
N LEU A 38 -0.87 -11.53 -11.30
CA LEU A 38 0.17 -12.52 -11.61
C LEU A 38 0.45 -13.49 -10.46
N GLY A 39 0.07 -13.11 -9.24
CA GLY A 39 0.47 -13.82 -8.01
C GLY A 39 1.86 -13.50 -7.52
N PHE A 40 2.18 -14.00 -6.33
CA PHE A 40 3.45 -13.69 -5.69
C PHE A 40 4.61 -14.28 -6.48
N ALA A 41 4.54 -15.56 -6.84
CA ALA A 41 5.63 -16.27 -7.51
C ALA A 41 6.05 -15.61 -8.83
N GLN A 42 5.09 -15.33 -9.72
CA GLN A 42 5.35 -14.80 -11.07
C GLN A 42 5.64 -13.29 -11.08
N THR A 43 5.25 -12.55 -10.04
CA THR A 43 5.53 -11.11 -9.98
C THR A 43 7.04 -10.87 -9.81
N THR A 44 7.59 -10.03 -10.67
CA THR A 44 8.98 -9.56 -10.59
C THR A 44 9.03 -8.10 -10.13
N THR A 45 10.11 -7.70 -9.45
CA THR A 45 10.31 -6.29 -9.09
C THR A 45 10.47 -5.38 -10.31
N ALA A 46 10.79 -5.95 -11.48
CA ALA A 46 10.75 -5.22 -12.76
C ALA A 46 9.33 -4.81 -13.15
N GLU A 47 8.39 -5.73 -13.02
CA GLU A 47 6.99 -5.49 -13.35
C GLU A 47 6.36 -4.50 -12.37
N VAL A 48 6.68 -4.62 -11.08
CA VAL A 48 6.28 -3.62 -10.07
C VAL A 48 6.81 -2.23 -10.44
N ALA A 49 8.10 -2.12 -10.79
CA ALA A 49 8.72 -0.85 -11.16
C ALA A 49 8.02 -0.20 -12.37
N ARG A 50 7.67 -1.03 -13.37
CA ARG A 50 6.93 -0.61 -14.56
C ARG A 50 5.55 -0.06 -14.19
N ARG A 51 4.77 -0.76 -13.37
CA ARG A 51 3.42 -0.32 -12.94
C ARG A 51 3.45 0.93 -12.08
N ALA A 52 4.40 0.99 -11.14
CA ALA A 52 4.60 2.12 -10.24
C ALA A 52 5.28 3.33 -10.91
N ARG A 53 5.76 3.18 -12.16
CA ARG A 53 6.52 4.21 -12.91
C ARG A 53 7.75 4.70 -12.15
N VAL A 54 8.48 3.78 -11.53
CA VAL A 54 9.72 4.04 -10.80
C VAL A 54 10.87 3.18 -11.35
N SER A 55 12.09 3.46 -10.93
CA SER A 55 13.23 2.58 -11.23
C SER A 55 13.24 1.35 -10.30
N LYS A 56 13.87 0.25 -10.73
CA LYS A 56 14.13 -0.90 -9.84
C LYS A 56 14.90 -0.48 -8.57
N ARG A 57 15.87 0.42 -8.73
CA ARG A 57 16.65 0.98 -7.61
C ARG A 57 15.74 1.66 -6.59
N ALA A 58 14.77 2.44 -7.04
CA ALA A 58 13.82 3.12 -6.17
C ALA A 58 12.96 2.14 -5.35
N ILE A 59 12.67 0.94 -5.86
CA ILE A 59 12.02 -0.12 -5.06
C ILE A 59 12.95 -0.59 -3.95
N TYR A 60 14.21 -0.90 -4.27
CA TYR A 60 15.17 -1.40 -3.29
C TYR A 60 15.60 -0.35 -2.25
N GLU A 61 15.39 0.95 -2.52
CA GLU A 61 15.54 2.02 -1.53
C GLU A 61 14.41 2.03 -0.49
N VAL A 62 13.26 1.40 -0.78
CA VAL A 62 12.07 1.38 0.09
C VAL A 62 11.85 0.00 0.71
N PHE A 63 12.10 -1.08 -0.05
CA PHE A 63 11.85 -2.46 0.34
C PHE A 63 13.08 -3.31 0.07
N ALA A 64 13.55 -4.06 1.07
CA ALA A 64 14.73 -4.91 0.95
C ALA A 64 14.52 -6.06 -0.05
N ASN A 65 13.31 -6.58 -0.15
CA ASN A 65 12.98 -7.70 -1.03
C ASN A 65 11.48 -7.76 -1.40
N LYS A 66 11.13 -8.69 -2.31
CA LYS A 66 9.75 -8.89 -2.77
C LYS A 66 8.81 -9.36 -1.65
N MET A 67 9.32 -10.10 -0.68
CA MET A 67 8.54 -10.65 0.44
C MET A 67 8.08 -9.53 1.38
N GLU A 68 8.97 -8.60 1.72
CA GLU A 68 8.64 -7.41 2.51
C GLU A 68 7.62 -6.52 1.80
N LEU A 69 7.79 -6.33 0.49
CA LEU A 69 6.82 -5.60 -0.34
C LEU A 69 5.46 -6.28 -0.33
N PHE A 70 5.41 -7.60 -0.48
CA PHE A 70 4.15 -8.37 -0.41
C PHE A 70 3.49 -8.26 0.96
N ALA A 71 4.24 -8.45 2.05
CA ALA A 71 3.72 -8.29 3.41
C ALA A 71 3.16 -6.88 3.65
N THR A 72 3.83 -5.86 3.09
CA THR A 72 3.35 -4.47 3.15
C THR A 72 2.04 -4.29 2.39
N VAL A 73 1.91 -4.85 1.19
CA VAL A 73 0.64 -4.83 0.43
C VAL A 73 -0.47 -5.48 1.25
N ILE A 74 -0.28 -6.68 1.78
CA ILE A 74 -1.31 -7.36 2.58
C ILE A 74 -1.68 -6.52 3.82
N LYS A 75 -0.70 -5.93 4.51
CA LYS A 75 -0.94 -5.07 5.66
C LYS A 75 -1.73 -3.82 5.31
N GLU A 76 -1.40 -3.15 4.21
CA GLU A 76 -2.09 -1.92 3.80
C GLU A 76 -3.52 -2.19 3.31
N TYR A 77 -3.76 -3.31 2.65
CA TYR A 77 -5.07 -3.68 2.13
C TYR A 77 -5.88 -4.57 3.07
N ARG A 78 -5.43 -4.76 4.32
CA ARG A 78 -6.12 -5.60 5.33
C ARG A 78 -7.56 -5.16 5.58
N TYR A 79 -7.81 -3.86 5.47
CA TYR A 79 -9.12 -3.26 5.68
C TYR A 79 -10.17 -3.79 4.69
N LEU A 80 -9.76 -4.38 3.56
CA LEU A 80 -10.68 -4.98 2.60
C LEU A 80 -11.34 -6.25 3.12
N PHE A 81 -10.68 -7.00 4.02
CA PHE A 81 -11.20 -8.27 4.49
C PHE A 81 -11.50 -8.33 6.00
N MET A 82 -10.85 -7.50 6.81
CA MET A 82 -11.21 -7.29 8.22
C MET A 82 -11.00 -5.82 8.59
N ASP A 83 -12.01 -5.23 9.22
CA ASP A 83 -11.92 -3.86 9.73
C ASP A 83 -11.28 -3.85 11.14
N LEU A 84 -9.98 -4.15 11.21
CA LEU A 84 -9.20 -4.24 12.44
C LEU A 84 -7.85 -3.51 12.36
N PRO A 85 -7.36 -2.94 13.48
CA PRO A 85 -8.02 -2.86 14.79
C PRO A 85 -9.18 -1.85 14.77
N ARG A 86 -10.14 -2.02 15.68
CA ARG A 86 -11.20 -1.04 15.92
C ARG A 86 -10.69 0.14 16.74
N PRO A 87 -11.31 1.33 16.63
CA PRO A 87 -11.06 2.43 17.55
C PRO A 87 -11.30 2.02 19.01
N GLU A 88 -10.46 2.49 19.93
CA GLU A 88 -10.57 2.16 21.36
C GLU A 88 -11.82 2.79 22.01
N ASP A 89 -12.25 3.93 21.47
CA ASP A 89 -13.39 4.72 21.92
C ASP A 89 -14.68 4.44 21.10
N GLU A 90 -14.72 3.32 20.38
CA GLU A 90 -15.89 2.91 19.63
C GLU A 90 -17.07 2.55 20.55
N ILE A 91 -18.19 3.26 20.37
CA ILE A 91 -19.45 2.99 21.07
C ILE A 91 -20.46 2.49 20.03
N LEU A 92 -20.45 1.18 19.81
CA LEU A 92 -21.41 0.46 18.98
C LEU A 92 -22.00 -0.70 19.77
N THR A 93 -23.17 -1.17 19.36
CA THR A 93 -23.67 -2.47 19.84
C THR A 93 -22.77 -3.61 19.37
N LEU A 94 -22.87 -4.78 20.00
CA LEU A 94 -22.17 -5.98 19.53
C LEU A 94 -22.51 -6.29 18.07
N GLU A 95 -23.79 -6.19 17.70
CA GLU A 95 -24.26 -6.45 16.35
C GLU A 95 -23.59 -5.52 15.33
N GLU A 96 -23.63 -4.20 15.56
CA GLU A 96 -22.99 -3.22 14.69
C GLU A 96 -21.47 -3.42 14.62
N THR A 97 -20.84 -3.73 15.76
CA THR A 97 -19.40 -4.03 15.82
C THR A 97 -19.05 -5.23 14.95
N LEU A 98 -19.80 -6.34 15.05
CA LEU A 98 -19.60 -7.53 14.22
C LEU A 98 -19.86 -7.24 12.74
N PHE A 99 -20.87 -6.43 12.44
CA PHE A 99 -21.18 -6.01 11.06
C PHE A 99 -20.00 -5.29 10.41
N ARG A 100 -19.38 -4.35 11.15
CA ARG A 100 -18.20 -3.60 10.71
C ARG A 100 -16.96 -4.48 10.59
N ILE A 101 -16.63 -5.26 11.63
CA ILE A 101 -15.45 -6.13 11.66
C ILE A 101 -15.46 -7.09 10.47
N PHE A 102 -16.59 -7.76 10.24
CA PHE A 102 -16.74 -8.74 9.17
C PHE A 102 -17.13 -8.13 7.83
N ARG A 103 -17.29 -6.80 7.77
CA ARG A 103 -17.61 -6.05 6.56
C ARG A 103 -18.85 -6.60 5.85
N LEU A 104 -19.94 -6.74 6.60
CA LEU A 104 -21.20 -7.30 6.10
C LEU A 104 -22.06 -6.25 5.35
N ASP A 105 -21.71 -4.97 5.41
CA ASP A 105 -22.37 -3.82 4.75
C ASP A 105 -21.71 -3.37 3.43
N ILE A 106 -20.72 -4.10 2.93
CA ILE A 106 -19.93 -3.62 1.79
C ILE A 106 -20.68 -3.66 0.46
N SER A 107 -20.33 -2.73 -0.43
CA SER A 107 -20.82 -2.73 -1.80
C SER A 107 -20.33 -3.94 -2.61
N GLU A 108 -20.99 -4.23 -3.73
CA GLU A 108 -20.56 -5.31 -4.64
C GLU A 108 -19.11 -5.12 -5.14
N ASN A 109 -18.71 -3.88 -5.45
CA ASN A 109 -17.34 -3.61 -5.88
C ASN A 109 -16.32 -3.92 -4.78
N GLU A 110 -16.61 -3.53 -3.54
CA GLU A 110 -15.76 -3.86 -2.40
C GLU A 110 -15.72 -5.37 -2.12
N ALA A 111 -16.85 -6.06 -2.33
CA ALA A 111 -16.90 -7.52 -2.20
C ALA A 111 -16.01 -8.22 -3.23
N LEU A 112 -15.97 -7.74 -4.48
CA LEU A 112 -15.07 -8.24 -5.52
C LEU A 112 -13.59 -7.98 -5.18
N GLU A 113 -13.26 -6.79 -4.69
CA GLU A 113 -11.91 -6.47 -4.24
C GLU A 113 -11.48 -7.35 -3.06
N ARG A 114 -12.37 -7.58 -2.08
CA ARG A 114 -12.18 -8.51 -0.96
C ARG A 114 -11.96 -9.93 -1.45
N GLU A 115 -12.75 -10.40 -2.41
CA GLU A 115 -12.61 -11.74 -2.96
C GLU A 115 -11.25 -11.91 -3.66
N ALA A 116 -10.81 -10.91 -4.43
CA ALA A 116 -9.54 -10.94 -5.14
C ALA A 116 -8.34 -11.07 -4.18
N ILE A 117 -8.33 -10.30 -3.10
CA ILE A 117 -7.24 -10.37 -2.11
C ILE A 117 -7.27 -11.66 -1.31
N LEU A 118 -8.45 -12.18 -0.95
CA LEU A 118 -8.57 -13.46 -0.26
C LEU A 118 -8.09 -14.63 -1.14
N LYS A 119 -8.44 -14.63 -2.43
CA LYS A 119 -7.94 -15.63 -3.39
C LYS A 119 -6.41 -15.58 -3.50
N LEU A 120 -5.83 -14.37 -3.54
CA LEU A 120 -4.38 -14.19 -3.53
C LEU A 120 -3.78 -14.81 -2.25
N MET A 121 -4.28 -14.46 -1.07
CA MET A 121 -3.76 -14.99 0.19
C MET A 121 -3.85 -16.52 0.27
N THR A 122 -4.99 -17.10 -0.14
CA THR A 122 -5.17 -18.56 -0.15
C THR A 122 -4.21 -19.24 -1.13
N ARG A 123 -4.06 -18.71 -2.34
CA ARG A 123 -3.15 -19.26 -3.36
C ARG A 123 -1.70 -19.26 -2.88
N GLU A 124 -1.29 -18.20 -2.20
CA GLU A 124 0.10 -18.04 -1.77
C GLU A 124 0.36 -18.55 -0.35
N SER A 125 -0.65 -19.08 0.35
CA SER A 125 -0.53 -19.55 1.75
C SER A 125 0.65 -20.50 1.97
N GLY A 126 0.93 -21.40 1.02
CA GLY A 126 2.07 -22.32 1.08
C GLY A 126 3.46 -21.68 0.97
N PHE A 127 3.55 -20.39 0.60
CA PHE A 127 4.81 -19.63 0.66
C PHE A 127 5.06 -18.98 2.04
N PHE A 128 4.04 -18.91 2.88
CA PHE A 128 4.06 -18.13 4.14
C PHE A 128 3.69 -18.95 5.39
N SER A 129 3.50 -20.26 5.24
CA SER A 129 3.28 -21.24 6.33
C SER A 129 4.57 -21.65 7.02
#